data_AF-A0A3G3GKN9-F1
#
_entry.id   AF-A0A3G3GKN9-F1
#
_cell.length_a   1.000
_cell.length_b   1.000
_cell.length_c   1.000
_cell.angle_alpha   90.00
_cell.angle_beta   90.00
_cell.angle_gamma   90.00
#
_symmetry.space_group_name_H-M   'P 1'
#
loop_
_entity.id
_entity.type
_entity.pdbx_description
1 polymer ?
#
loop_
_entity_poly.entity_id
_entity_poly.type
_entity_poly.pdbx_seq_one_letter_code
_entity_poly.pdbx_strand_id
1 'polypeptide(L)'
;MKNRSFSLIVYLLALTAAMYNCKKGDPLEPDADLVEELTSIKLDTVSLTKPAAVTSTPAMVTPSAQATAVASGVASIASSGTVPATVATAASDVKAAISTAEVTKLATIPASTISAVAGGGALPADLKSILDKASADPKLKAYLPTFTLPTVNGKAIPARTGGVEGIAHTDGIDGITASPECIKKGEDAFQTKKSELDKAKTDELARVQSAYNAATSTLAAQETTCKSSLPNKYAAIRAAAQAAYDAAKKDLDAAKTVLGEETFTLLDALNSLALLGNLSTVNTLESADSKACTELVAALKAAADAAKKINDDAVEANYQKALKEANDAKTAVIESCHNQG
;
A
#
# COMPACT_ATOMS: atom_id res chain seq x y z
N MET A 1 12.04 36.62 -92.90
CA MET A 1 11.70 35.84 -91.69
C MET A 1 10.93 36.71 -90.69
N LYS A 2 9.67 37.13 -90.98
CA LYS A 2 8.94 38.09 -90.13
C LYS A 2 7.65 37.54 -89.47
N ASN A 3 7.14 36.40 -89.95
CA ASN A 3 5.83 35.88 -89.52
C ASN A 3 5.89 34.86 -88.38
N ARG A 4 7.09 34.40 -87.98
CA ARG A 4 7.24 33.43 -86.86
C ARG A 4 7.09 34.09 -85.48
N SER A 5 7.49 35.36 -85.33
CA SER A 5 7.42 36.07 -84.04
C SER A 5 5.99 36.40 -83.60
N PHE A 6 5.09 36.72 -84.54
CA PHE A 6 3.71 37.09 -84.22
C PHE A 6 2.91 35.90 -83.68
N SER A 7 3.08 34.71 -84.27
CA SER A 7 2.41 33.49 -83.80
C SER A 7 2.83 33.10 -82.37
N LEU A 8 4.10 33.33 -82.02
CA LEU A 8 4.64 33.04 -80.69
C LEU A 8 4.03 33.94 -79.61
N ILE A 9 3.78 35.21 -79.92
CA ILE A 9 3.08 36.15 -79.04
C ILE A 9 1.63 35.71 -78.80
N VAL A 10 0.92 35.27 -79.83
CA VAL A 10 -0.47 34.77 -79.69
C VAL A 10 -0.54 33.52 -78.82
N TYR A 11 0.40 32.57 -78.95
CA TYR A 11 0.45 31.40 -78.05
C TYR A 11 0.79 31.78 -76.60
N LEU A 12 1.71 32.73 -76.38
CA LEU A 12 2.00 33.25 -75.03
C LEU A 12 0.79 33.95 -74.40
N LEU A 13 0.02 34.70 -75.20
CA LEU A 13 -1.17 35.41 -74.74
C LEU A 13 -2.35 34.46 -74.48
N ALA A 14 -2.48 33.39 -75.28
CA ALA A 14 -3.42 32.30 -75.00
C ALA A 14 -3.04 31.49 -73.74
N LEU A 15 -1.75 31.20 -73.54
CA LEU A 15 -1.27 30.47 -72.35
C LEU A 15 -1.44 31.32 -71.07
N THR A 16 -1.13 32.61 -71.14
CA THR A 16 -1.35 33.52 -70.00
C THR A 16 -2.83 33.80 -69.74
N ALA A 17 -3.68 33.88 -70.77
CA ALA A 17 -5.14 33.95 -70.60
C ALA A 17 -5.72 32.66 -70.00
N ALA A 18 -5.22 31.49 -70.40
CA ALA A 18 -5.61 30.20 -69.81
C ALA A 18 -5.20 30.14 -68.32
N MET A 19 -3.94 30.45 -67.99
CA MET A 19 -3.49 30.51 -66.58
C MET A 19 -4.23 31.58 -65.77
N TYR A 20 -4.58 32.73 -66.36
CA TYR A 20 -5.31 33.79 -65.68
C TYR A 20 -6.78 33.44 -65.42
N ASN A 21 -7.43 32.68 -66.31
CA ASN A 21 -8.78 32.16 -66.09
C ASN A 21 -8.80 30.98 -65.11
N CYS A 22 -7.77 30.11 -65.10
CA CYS A 22 -7.62 29.12 -64.02
C CYS A 22 -7.46 29.79 -62.65
N LYS A 23 -6.79 30.95 -62.59
CA LYS A 23 -6.62 31.76 -61.37
C LYS A 23 -7.87 32.55 -60.93
N LYS A 24 -9.01 32.40 -61.61
CA LYS A 24 -10.28 33.12 -61.31
C LYS A 24 -11.47 32.20 -61.00
N GLY A 25 -11.25 30.90 -60.85
CA GLY A 25 -12.23 30.04 -60.17
C GLY A 25 -12.42 30.46 -58.71
N ASP A 26 -13.52 30.02 -58.09
CA ASP A 26 -13.70 30.13 -56.65
C ASP A 26 -12.49 29.55 -55.89
N PRO A 27 -12.16 30.07 -54.68
CA PRO A 27 -11.06 29.54 -53.88
C PRO A 27 -11.28 28.06 -53.62
N LEU A 28 -10.45 27.24 -54.29
CA LEU A 28 -10.53 25.78 -54.35
C LEU A 28 -10.76 25.21 -52.94
N GLU A 29 -11.80 24.39 -52.81
CA GLU A 29 -12.14 23.80 -51.52
C GLU A 29 -11.21 22.60 -51.23
N PRO A 30 -10.85 22.36 -49.97
CA PRO A 30 -10.16 21.12 -49.60
C PRO A 30 -11.01 19.90 -50.00
N ASP A 31 -10.35 18.79 -50.31
CA ASP A 31 -11.01 17.53 -50.62
C ASP A 31 -11.96 17.11 -49.48
N ALA A 32 -13.23 16.86 -49.82
CA ALA A 32 -14.27 16.59 -48.84
C ALA A 32 -14.08 15.25 -48.11
N ASP A 33 -13.55 14.23 -48.79
CA ASP A 33 -13.31 12.91 -48.20
C ASP A 33 -12.14 12.98 -47.21
N LEU A 34 -11.09 13.78 -47.51
CA LEU A 34 -9.99 14.04 -46.58
C LEU A 34 -10.42 14.87 -45.36
N VAL A 35 -11.37 15.79 -45.52
CA VAL A 35 -11.99 16.52 -44.39
C VAL A 35 -12.85 15.58 -43.56
N GLU A 36 -13.63 14.68 -44.17
CA GLU A 36 -14.38 13.65 -43.43
C GLU A 36 -13.43 12.74 -42.65
N GLU A 37 -12.35 12.24 -43.28
CA GLU A 37 -11.31 11.43 -42.63
C GLU A 37 -10.75 12.16 -41.40
N LEU A 38 -10.30 13.41 -41.55
CA LEU A 38 -9.82 14.26 -40.47
C LEU A 38 -10.85 14.38 -39.33
N THR A 39 -12.12 14.62 -39.64
CA THR A 39 -13.16 14.74 -38.60
C THR A 39 -13.49 13.42 -37.90
N SER A 40 -13.33 12.28 -38.60
CA SER A 40 -13.67 10.94 -38.12
C SER A 40 -12.76 10.43 -37.00
N ILE A 41 -11.53 10.98 -36.89
CA ILE A 41 -10.51 10.62 -35.89
C ILE A 41 -11.06 10.79 -34.47
N LYS A 42 -10.82 9.80 -33.61
CA LYS A 42 -11.34 9.76 -32.23
C LYS A 42 -10.24 9.38 -31.26
N LEU A 43 -10.39 9.83 -30.02
CA LEU A 43 -9.56 9.37 -28.91
C LEU A 43 -9.99 7.95 -28.53
N ASP A 44 -9.05 7.00 -28.59
CA ASP A 44 -9.25 5.64 -28.09
C ASP A 44 -9.54 5.67 -26.57
N THR A 45 -10.64 5.03 -26.15
CA THR A 45 -11.03 4.94 -24.73
C THR A 45 -10.03 4.12 -23.92
N VAL A 46 -9.66 4.59 -22.73
CA VAL A 46 -8.72 3.87 -21.86
C VAL A 46 -9.43 2.80 -21.02
N SER A 47 -8.94 1.57 -21.10
CA SER A 47 -9.31 0.49 -20.18
C SER A 47 -8.62 0.73 -18.83
N LEU A 48 -9.39 1.10 -17.81
CA LEU A 48 -8.85 1.51 -16.52
C LEU A 48 -8.19 0.33 -15.76
N THR A 49 -6.89 0.46 -15.54
CA THR A 49 -6.12 -0.38 -14.62
C THR A 49 -6.63 -0.18 -13.20
N LYS A 50 -6.91 -1.28 -12.50
CA LYS A 50 -7.31 -1.26 -11.07
C LYS A 50 -6.07 -1.16 -10.16
N PRO A 51 -6.18 -0.56 -8.96
CA PRO A 51 -5.14 -0.66 -7.94
C PRO A 51 -4.77 -2.11 -7.66
N ALA A 52 -3.47 -2.38 -7.47
CA ALA A 52 -3.00 -3.69 -7.04
C ALA A 52 -3.59 -4.05 -5.66
N ALA A 53 -3.97 -5.31 -5.47
CA ALA A 53 -4.45 -5.78 -4.18
C ALA A 53 -3.34 -5.72 -3.12
N VAL A 54 -3.64 -5.16 -1.96
CA VAL A 54 -2.74 -5.15 -0.80
C VAL A 54 -3.20 -6.21 0.18
N THR A 55 -2.27 -7.03 0.65
CA THR A 55 -2.53 -8.08 1.63
C THR A 55 -1.99 -7.68 3.00
N SER A 56 -2.65 -8.10 4.07
CA SER A 56 -2.13 -7.97 5.43
C SER A 56 -2.33 -9.26 6.23
N THR A 57 -1.41 -9.53 7.15
CA THR A 57 -1.53 -10.62 8.13
C THR A 57 -1.56 -9.99 9.52
N PRO A 58 -2.59 -10.23 10.34
CA PRO A 58 -2.63 -9.73 11.72
C PRO A 58 -1.53 -10.33 12.60
N ALA A 59 -1.11 -9.59 13.64
CA ALA A 59 -0.28 -10.17 14.68
C ALA A 59 -0.99 -11.31 15.43
N MET A 60 -0.23 -12.33 15.83
CA MET A 60 -0.70 -13.49 16.59
C MET A 60 0.22 -13.76 17.79
N VAL A 61 -0.36 -14.13 18.93
CA VAL A 61 0.33 -14.71 20.08
C VAL A 61 0.02 -16.20 20.12
N THR A 62 1.05 -17.04 20.19
CA THR A 62 0.93 -18.49 20.34
C THR A 62 1.38 -18.87 21.77
N PRO A 63 0.49 -19.42 22.61
CA PRO A 63 0.85 -19.88 23.95
C PRO A 63 1.98 -20.91 23.93
N SER A 64 2.80 -20.94 24.99
CA SER A 64 3.81 -21.97 25.15
C SER A 64 3.16 -23.32 25.51
N ALA A 65 3.35 -24.32 24.64
CA ALA A 65 2.97 -25.70 24.93
C ALA A 65 3.67 -26.25 26.19
N GLN A 66 4.93 -25.84 26.43
CA GLN A 66 5.69 -26.25 27.62
C GLN A 66 5.11 -25.63 28.89
N ALA A 67 4.72 -24.36 28.89
CA ALA A 67 4.04 -23.73 30.03
C ALA A 67 2.68 -24.38 30.31
N THR A 68 1.90 -24.70 29.27
CA THR A 68 0.64 -25.46 29.42
C THR A 68 0.88 -26.86 30.01
N ALA A 69 1.96 -27.54 29.62
CA ALA A 69 2.33 -28.85 30.17
C ALA A 69 2.78 -28.76 31.65
N VAL A 70 3.48 -27.69 32.05
CA VAL A 70 3.82 -27.44 33.46
C VAL A 70 2.57 -27.14 34.28
N ALA A 71 1.70 -26.23 33.82
CA ALA A 71 0.47 -25.90 34.54
C ALA A 71 -0.43 -27.13 34.74
N SER A 72 -0.60 -27.95 33.69
CA SER A 72 -1.33 -29.22 33.77
C SER A 72 -0.67 -30.21 34.74
N GLY A 73 0.67 -30.25 34.76
CA GLY A 73 1.44 -31.05 35.70
C GLY A 73 1.21 -30.60 37.15
N VAL A 74 1.29 -29.30 37.43
CA VAL A 74 1.05 -28.74 38.78
C VAL A 74 -0.37 -29.04 39.26
N ALA A 75 -1.38 -28.83 38.42
CA ALA A 75 -2.78 -29.13 38.75
C ALA A 75 -3.01 -30.61 39.15
N SER A 76 -2.20 -31.53 38.61
CA SER A 76 -2.27 -32.96 38.95
C SER A 76 -1.59 -33.35 40.28
N ILE A 77 -0.82 -32.45 40.90
CA ILE A 77 -0.10 -32.75 42.15
C ILE A 77 -1.07 -32.95 43.32
N ALA A 78 -2.10 -32.10 43.42
CA ALA A 78 -3.06 -32.13 44.51
C ALA A 78 -3.87 -33.44 44.60
N SER A 79 -4.07 -34.13 43.46
CA SER A 79 -4.78 -35.42 43.40
C SER A 79 -3.84 -36.63 43.38
N SER A 80 -2.63 -36.53 42.83
CA SER A 80 -1.67 -37.64 42.77
C SER A 80 -0.74 -37.75 43.98
N GLY A 81 -0.50 -36.66 44.70
CA GLY A 81 0.51 -36.59 45.76
C GLY A 81 1.96 -36.70 45.26
N THR A 82 2.19 -36.60 43.95
CA THR A 82 3.52 -36.77 43.31
C THR A 82 3.85 -35.59 42.42
N VAL A 83 5.14 -35.24 42.29
CA VAL A 83 5.60 -34.16 41.39
C VAL A 83 5.90 -34.75 40.01
N PRO A 84 5.19 -34.35 38.93
CA PRO A 84 5.48 -34.84 37.59
C PRO A 84 6.87 -34.42 37.08
N ALA A 85 7.48 -35.25 36.24
CA ALA A 85 8.80 -34.97 35.66
C ALA A 85 8.86 -33.63 34.91
N THR A 86 7.78 -33.24 34.21
CA THR A 86 7.69 -31.93 33.53
C THR A 86 7.83 -30.74 34.49
N VAL A 87 7.24 -30.85 35.68
CA VAL A 87 7.29 -29.83 36.74
C VAL A 87 8.68 -29.76 37.36
N ALA A 88 9.30 -30.92 37.64
CA ALA A 88 10.66 -31.00 38.15
C ALA A 88 11.70 -30.45 37.15
N THR A 89 11.55 -30.76 35.85
CA THR A 89 12.39 -30.20 34.78
C THR A 89 12.26 -28.69 34.69
N ALA A 90 11.04 -28.16 34.73
CA ALA A 90 10.80 -26.71 34.69
C ALA A 90 11.48 -25.96 35.84
N ALA A 91 11.35 -26.46 37.08
CA ALA A 91 12.04 -25.89 38.23
C ALA A 91 13.57 -25.95 38.08
N SER A 92 14.12 -27.04 37.53
CA SER A 92 15.55 -27.17 37.26
C SER A 92 16.03 -26.23 36.16
N ASP A 93 15.23 -25.96 35.13
CA ASP A 93 15.57 -25.04 34.05
C ASP A 93 15.61 -23.59 34.55
N VAL A 94 14.64 -23.19 35.38
CA VAL A 94 14.62 -21.88 36.06
C VAL A 94 15.86 -21.70 36.94
N LYS A 95 16.17 -22.68 37.79
CA LYS A 95 17.32 -22.66 38.70
C LYS A 95 18.67 -22.58 37.97
N ALA A 96 18.75 -23.10 36.75
CA ALA A 96 19.96 -23.04 35.92
C ALA A 96 20.12 -21.70 35.18
N ALA A 97 19.01 -21.08 34.76
CA ALA A 97 19.04 -19.91 33.88
C ALA A 97 18.98 -18.56 34.61
N ILE A 98 18.30 -18.47 35.77
CA ILE A 98 18.19 -17.25 36.57
C ILE A 98 18.64 -17.45 38.02
N SER A 99 19.21 -16.41 38.62
CA SER A 99 19.77 -16.44 39.97
C SER A 99 18.69 -16.39 41.05
N THR A 100 19.01 -16.85 42.25
CA THR A 100 18.09 -16.85 43.40
C THR A 100 17.48 -15.48 43.68
N ALA A 101 18.23 -14.39 43.52
CA ALA A 101 17.73 -13.03 43.71
C ALA A 101 16.70 -12.62 42.64
N GLU A 102 16.90 -13.05 41.39
CA GLU A 102 15.95 -12.82 40.28
C GLU A 102 14.70 -13.70 40.47
N VAL A 103 14.85 -14.95 40.93
CA VAL A 103 13.75 -15.86 41.28
C VAL A 103 12.87 -15.27 42.38
N THR A 104 13.44 -14.88 43.54
CA THR A 104 12.68 -14.25 44.62
C THR A 104 11.94 -13.01 44.13
N LYS A 105 12.60 -12.18 43.30
CA LYS A 105 12.02 -10.96 42.75
C LYS A 105 10.83 -11.20 41.83
N LEU A 106 10.85 -12.27 41.03
CA LEU A 106 9.72 -12.70 40.19
C LEU A 106 8.57 -13.30 41.01
N ALA A 107 8.87 -14.02 42.09
CA ALA A 107 7.86 -14.57 43.01
C ALA A 107 7.18 -13.49 43.87
N THR A 108 7.83 -12.35 44.11
CA THR A 108 7.28 -11.25 44.94
C THR A 108 6.87 -10.00 44.15
N ILE A 109 6.44 -10.14 42.88
CA ILE A 109 5.99 -8.98 42.09
C ILE A 109 4.69 -8.41 42.68
N PRO A 110 4.61 -7.10 42.95
CA PRO A 110 3.37 -6.47 43.40
C PRO A 110 2.26 -6.55 42.33
N ALA A 111 1.03 -6.81 42.75
CA ALA A 111 -0.14 -6.80 41.87
C ALA A 111 -0.34 -5.47 41.11
N SER A 112 0.10 -4.35 41.70
CA SER A 112 0.15 -3.03 41.04
C SER A 112 1.11 -2.98 39.85
N THR A 113 2.26 -3.66 39.92
CA THR A 113 3.20 -3.78 38.81
C THR A 113 2.62 -4.61 37.67
N ILE A 114 2.00 -5.76 37.98
CA ILE A 114 1.29 -6.58 36.98
C ILE A 114 0.18 -5.76 36.31
N SER A 115 -0.64 -5.07 37.11
CA SER A 115 -1.73 -4.22 36.61
C SER A 115 -1.23 -3.08 35.72
N ALA A 116 -0.11 -2.44 36.06
CA ALA A 116 0.49 -1.38 35.25
C ALA A 116 0.98 -1.90 33.89
N VAL A 117 1.64 -3.06 33.85
CA VAL A 117 2.10 -3.67 32.59
C VAL A 117 0.92 -4.17 31.76
N ALA A 118 -0.11 -4.75 32.39
CA ALA A 118 -1.34 -5.15 31.73
C ALA A 118 -2.09 -3.94 31.12
N GLY A 119 -2.05 -2.78 31.78
CA GLY A 119 -2.60 -1.51 31.27
C GLY A 119 -1.79 -0.85 30.14
N GLY A 120 -0.85 -1.56 29.50
CA GLY A 120 0.00 -1.00 28.44
C GLY A 120 1.29 -0.34 28.92
N GLY A 121 1.54 -0.31 30.24
CA GLY A 121 2.74 0.26 30.83
C GLY A 121 4.03 -0.47 30.43
N ALA A 122 5.14 0.25 30.48
CA ALA A 122 6.45 -0.34 30.28
C ALA A 122 6.80 -1.29 31.45
N LEU A 123 7.39 -2.44 31.13
CA LEU A 123 7.95 -3.35 32.13
C LEU A 123 9.12 -2.65 32.86
N PRO A 124 9.14 -2.62 34.21
CA PRO A 124 10.27 -2.06 34.96
C PRO A 124 11.62 -2.63 34.50
N ALA A 125 12.65 -1.77 34.43
CA ALA A 125 13.90 -2.09 33.73
C ALA A 125 14.64 -3.33 34.28
N ASP A 126 14.49 -3.58 35.58
CA ASP A 126 14.97 -4.75 36.31
C ASP A 126 14.20 -6.03 35.92
N LEU A 127 12.86 -6.00 35.94
CA LEU A 127 12.03 -7.12 35.49
C LEU A 127 12.21 -7.38 33.99
N LYS A 128 12.43 -6.31 33.19
CA LYS A 128 12.79 -6.41 31.78
C LYS A 128 14.15 -7.09 31.58
N SER A 129 15.16 -6.75 32.38
CA SER A 129 16.46 -7.41 32.30
C SER A 129 16.36 -8.93 32.57
N ILE A 130 15.53 -9.33 33.53
CA ILE A 130 15.26 -10.74 33.83
C ILE A 130 14.50 -11.42 32.68
N LEU A 131 13.48 -10.77 32.11
CA LEU A 131 12.72 -11.28 30.97
C LEU A 131 13.59 -11.41 29.70
N ASP A 132 14.42 -10.42 29.40
CA ASP A 132 15.33 -10.45 28.25
C ASP A 132 16.35 -11.59 28.40
N LYS A 133 16.89 -11.78 29.60
CA LYS A 133 17.79 -12.90 29.95
C LYS A 133 17.11 -14.26 29.77
N ALA A 134 15.89 -14.43 30.28
CA ALA A 134 15.13 -15.67 30.11
C ALA A 134 14.68 -15.91 28.66
N SER A 135 14.46 -14.86 27.88
CA SER A 135 14.15 -14.94 26.44
C SER A 135 15.36 -15.32 25.58
N ALA A 136 16.56 -15.01 26.07
CA ALA A 136 17.83 -15.41 25.45
C ALA A 136 18.25 -16.84 25.82
N ASP A 137 17.86 -17.35 26.99
CA ASP A 137 18.10 -18.73 27.40
C ASP A 137 17.26 -19.72 26.56
N PRO A 138 17.87 -20.71 25.86
CA PRO A 138 17.14 -21.62 24.98
C PRO A 138 16.09 -22.50 25.69
N LYS A 139 16.28 -22.79 26.99
CA LYS A 139 15.35 -23.62 27.77
C LYS A 139 14.19 -22.76 28.25
N LEU A 140 14.45 -21.64 28.91
CA LEU A 140 13.38 -20.76 29.42
C LEU A 140 12.54 -20.17 28.29
N LYS A 141 13.13 -19.89 27.12
CA LYS A 141 12.39 -19.49 25.91
C LYS A 141 11.29 -20.48 25.52
N ALA A 142 11.44 -21.78 25.78
CA ALA A 142 10.39 -22.77 25.49
C ALA A 142 9.12 -22.56 26.33
N TYR A 143 9.23 -21.97 27.53
CA TYR A 143 8.12 -21.66 28.44
C TYR A 143 7.48 -20.29 28.17
N LEU A 144 8.08 -19.45 27.32
CA LEU A 144 7.54 -18.14 26.94
C LEU A 144 6.60 -18.25 25.73
N PRO A 145 5.55 -17.42 25.64
CA PRO A 145 4.73 -17.35 24.44
C PRO A 145 5.57 -16.88 23.25
N THR A 146 5.23 -17.38 22.06
CA THR A 146 5.83 -16.91 20.81
C THR A 146 4.85 -15.98 20.09
N PHE A 147 5.36 -15.16 19.16
CA PHE A 147 4.53 -14.22 18.42
C PHE A 147 4.97 -14.07 16.98
N THR A 148 4.02 -13.70 16.12
CA THR A 148 4.29 -13.22 14.77
C THR A 148 3.93 -11.74 14.68
N LEU A 149 4.85 -10.93 14.14
CA LEU A 149 4.57 -9.54 13.81
C LEU A 149 3.54 -9.47 12.67
N PRO A 150 2.74 -8.40 12.61
CA PRO A 150 1.83 -8.20 11.49
C PRO A 150 2.62 -7.91 10.21
N THR A 151 2.05 -8.24 9.06
CA THR A 151 2.65 -7.97 7.75
C THR A 151 1.73 -7.13 6.87
N VAL A 152 2.34 -6.35 5.98
CA VAL A 152 1.67 -5.71 4.83
C VAL A 152 2.46 -6.09 3.58
N ASN A 153 1.79 -6.66 2.58
CA ASN A 153 2.42 -7.26 1.39
C ASN A 153 3.58 -8.21 1.72
N GLY A 154 3.39 -9.06 2.74
CA GLY A 154 4.39 -10.03 3.21
C GLY A 154 5.59 -9.44 3.96
N LYS A 155 5.72 -8.11 4.04
CA LYS A 155 6.76 -7.43 4.84
C LYS A 155 6.28 -7.28 6.27
N ALA A 156 7.03 -7.81 7.24
CA ALA A 156 6.75 -7.59 8.65
C ALA A 156 6.89 -6.09 8.98
N ILE A 157 5.92 -5.55 9.73
CA ILE A 157 5.92 -4.14 10.14
C ILE A 157 6.69 -4.01 11.46
N PRO A 158 7.90 -3.42 11.47
CA PRO A 158 8.64 -3.20 12.70
C PRO A 158 8.01 -2.06 13.51
N ALA A 159 8.28 -2.02 14.81
CA ALA A 159 7.73 -1.00 15.70
C ALA A 159 8.32 0.43 15.51
N ARG A 160 9.08 0.71 14.44
CA ARG A 160 9.70 2.02 14.15
C ARG A 160 9.64 2.36 12.67
N THR A 161 9.34 3.63 12.38
CA THR A 161 9.16 4.21 11.04
C THR A 161 10.21 5.28 10.77
N GLY A 162 10.73 5.32 9.54
CA GLY A 162 11.53 6.43 9.00
C GLY A 162 11.10 6.68 7.55
N GLY A 163 10.83 7.94 7.18
CA GLY A 163 10.28 8.33 5.88
C GLY A 163 11.26 9.07 4.97
N VAL A 164 10.87 9.28 3.71
CA VAL A 164 11.60 10.06 2.68
C VAL A 164 10.60 10.78 1.76
N GLU A 165 11.00 11.93 1.19
CA GLU A 165 10.14 12.89 0.45
C GLU A 165 10.45 13.02 -1.06
N GLY A 166 9.49 13.60 -1.82
CA GLY A 166 9.75 14.46 -3.00
C GLY A 166 9.86 13.78 -4.39
N ILE A 167 9.76 14.49 -5.54
CA ILE A 167 9.37 15.87 -5.93
C ILE A 167 8.72 15.82 -7.35
N ALA A 168 8.01 16.87 -7.79
CA ALA A 168 7.32 17.00 -9.09
C ALA A 168 8.16 17.62 -10.25
N HIS A 169 7.62 17.58 -11.48
CA HIS A 169 8.11 18.37 -12.64
C HIS A 169 7.02 18.70 -13.67
N THR A 170 7.27 19.70 -14.52
CA THR A 170 6.36 20.31 -15.51
C THR A 170 7.05 20.55 -16.87
N ASP A 171 6.25 20.81 -17.93
CA ASP A 171 6.40 21.88 -18.95
C ASP A 171 5.89 21.47 -20.36
N GLY A 172 5.43 22.44 -21.17
CA GLY A 172 4.91 22.26 -22.55
C GLY A 172 5.72 23.06 -23.60
N ILE A 173 5.23 23.26 -24.84
CA ILE A 173 5.79 24.16 -25.90
C ILE A 173 4.84 24.30 -27.13
N ASP A 174 4.95 25.44 -27.85
CA ASP A 174 4.32 25.82 -29.14
C ASP A 174 5.39 26.38 -30.13
N GLY A 175 5.20 26.64 -31.44
CA GLY A 175 4.05 26.49 -32.37
C GLY A 175 4.12 27.54 -33.51
N ILE A 176 4.15 27.15 -34.81
CA ILE A 176 4.43 28.05 -35.97
C ILE A 176 3.49 27.81 -37.19
N THR A 177 3.33 28.82 -38.05
CA THR A 177 2.20 29.08 -38.97
C THR A 177 2.47 29.02 -40.49
N ALA A 178 1.39 28.95 -41.31
CA ALA A 178 1.38 29.01 -42.78
C ALA A 178 0.22 29.89 -43.34
N SER A 179 0.12 30.04 -44.68
CA SER A 179 -0.62 31.11 -45.40
C SER A 179 -2.16 30.88 -45.56
N PRO A 180 -2.99 31.81 -46.09
CA PRO A 180 -4.21 32.22 -45.34
C PRO A 180 -5.62 31.68 -45.72
N GLU A 181 -5.87 30.94 -46.81
CA GLU A 181 -7.28 30.69 -47.27
C GLU A 181 -7.70 29.20 -47.39
N CYS A 182 -7.24 28.41 -48.37
CA CYS A 182 -7.56 26.97 -48.40
C CYS A 182 -6.89 26.23 -47.23
N ILE A 183 -5.62 26.58 -46.95
CA ILE A 183 -4.90 26.20 -45.73
C ILE A 183 -5.69 26.60 -44.48
N LYS A 184 -6.38 27.75 -44.47
CA LYS A 184 -7.24 28.14 -43.34
C LYS A 184 -8.47 27.24 -43.21
N LYS A 185 -9.12 26.79 -44.28
CA LYS A 185 -10.20 25.79 -44.17
C LYS A 185 -9.68 24.48 -43.54
N GLY A 186 -8.51 24.00 -43.97
CA GLY A 186 -7.87 22.81 -43.39
C GLY A 186 -7.44 22.99 -41.93
N GLU A 187 -6.90 24.16 -41.58
CA GLU A 187 -6.52 24.51 -40.21
C GLU A 187 -7.75 24.69 -39.32
N ASP A 188 -8.82 25.36 -39.76
CA ASP A 188 -10.07 25.53 -39.02
C ASP A 188 -10.74 24.16 -38.72
N ALA A 189 -10.72 23.24 -39.69
CA ALA A 189 -11.17 21.86 -39.50
C ALA A 189 -10.30 21.09 -38.48
N PHE A 190 -8.97 21.22 -38.58
CA PHE A 190 -8.05 20.63 -37.61
C PHE A 190 -8.18 21.22 -36.20
N GLN A 191 -8.35 22.53 -36.06
CA GLN A 191 -8.55 23.17 -34.74
C GLN A 191 -9.87 22.74 -34.10
N THR A 192 -10.91 22.52 -34.91
CA THR A 192 -12.17 21.91 -34.46
C THR A 192 -11.93 20.47 -33.98
N LYS A 193 -11.28 19.63 -34.79
CA LYS A 193 -10.93 18.25 -34.43
C LYS A 193 -10.06 18.18 -33.16
N LYS A 194 -9.08 19.08 -33.04
CA LYS A 194 -8.20 19.20 -31.88
C LYS A 194 -9.01 19.56 -30.63
N SER A 195 -9.93 20.51 -30.70
CA SER A 195 -10.81 20.88 -29.59
C SER A 195 -11.68 19.70 -29.12
N GLU A 196 -12.18 18.87 -30.05
CA GLU A 196 -12.87 17.63 -29.72
C GLU A 196 -11.95 16.60 -29.03
N LEU A 197 -10.70 16.44 -29.50
CA LEU A 197 -9.71 15.57 -28.88
C LEU A 197 -9.28 16.08 -27.48
N ASP A 198 -9.11 17.39 -27.30
CA ASP A 198 -8.83 18.04 -26.01
C ASP A 198 -9.97 17.81 -25.02
N LYS A 199 -11.23 17.92 -25.49
CA LYS A 199 -12.41 17.59 -24.69
C LYS A 199 -12.45 16.10 -24.33
N ALA A 200 -12.26 15.20 -25.29
CA ALA A 200 -12.26 13.76 -25.04
C ALA A 200 -11.16 13.36 -24.04
N LYS A 201 -9.96 13.96 -24.15
CA LYS A 201 -8.86 13.80 -23.19
C LYS A 201 -9.28 14.25 -21.79
N THR A 202 -9.95 15.40 -21.69
CA THR A 202 -10.46 15.92 -20.41
C THR A 202 -11.50 14.98 -19.80
N ASP A 203 -12.43 14.45 -20.60
CA ASP A 203 -13.47 13.53 -20.15
C ASP A 203 -12.87 12.17 -19.69
N GLU A 204 -11.87 11.63 -20.39
CA GLU A 204 -11.15 10.42 -19.96
C GLU A 204 -10.30 10.66 -18.70
N LEU A 205 -9.57 11.77 -18.59
CA LEU A 205 -8.85 12.13 -17.34
C LEU A 205 -9.82 12.30 -16.16
N ALA A 206 -11.03 12.84 -16.38
CA ALA A 206 -12.07 12.92 -15.36
C ALA A 206 -12.58 11.53 -14.93
N ARG A 207 -12.66 10.54 -15.84
CA ARG A 207 -12.93 9.14 -15.50
C ARG A 207 -11.79 8.52 -14.68
N VAL A 208 -10.52 8.75 -15.05
CA VAL A 208 -9.36 8.28 -14.27
C VAL A 208 -9.38 8.88 -12.86
N GLN A 209 -9.61 10.18 -12.72
CA GLN A 209 -9.71 10.86 -11.43
C GLN A 209 -10.90 10.35 -10.60
N SER A 210 -12.04 10.06 -11.22
CA SER A 210 -13.21 9.51 -10.52
C SER A 210 -12.94 8.09 -9.98
N ALA A 211 -12.25 7.24 -10.75
CA ALA A 211 -11.83 5.91 -10.30
C ALA A 211 -10.81 5.99 -9.15
N TYR A 212 -9.87 6.94 -9.21
CA TYR A 212 -8.93 7.22 -8.12
C TYR A 212 -9.62 7.71 -6.84
N ASN A 213 -10.56 8.66 -6.96
CA ASN A 213 -11.35 9.16 -5.84
C ASN A 213 -12.18 8.04 -5.20
N ALA A 214 -12.80 7.18 -6.00
CA ALA A 214 -13.51 6.01 -5.50
C ALA A 214 -12.59 5.06 -4.70
N ALA A 215 -11.42 4.73 -5.25
CA ALA A 215 -10.44 3.86 -4.60
C ALA A 215 -9.86 4.43 -3.29
N THR A 216 -9.72 5.75 -3.19
CA THR A 216 -9.10 6.41 -2.02
C THR A 216 -10.11 6.87 -0.96
N SER A 217 -11.38 7.11 -1.33
CA SER A 217 -12.43 7.66 -0.45
C SER A 217 -12.66 6.89 0.85
N THR A 218 -12.46 5.56 0.85
CA THR A 218 -12.73 4.70 2.01
C THR A 218 -11.51 4.49 2.93
N LEU A 219 -10.31 4.90 2.52
CA LEU A 219 -9.07 4.50 3.21
C LEU A 219 -8.96 5.04 4.64
N ALA A 220 -9.38 6.29 4.89
CA ALA A 220 -9.39 6.87 6.24
C ALA A 220 -10.37 6.16 7.20
N ALA A 221 -11.52 5.69 6.66
CA ALA A 221 -12.48 4.91 7.42
C ALA A 221 -11.97 3.48 7.68
N GLN A 222 -11.26 2.88 6.73
CA GLN A 222 -10.58 1.60 6.91
C GLN A 222 -9.49 1.67 8.00
N GLU A 223 -8.66 2.72 8.01
CA GLU A 223 -7.65 2.92 9.08
C GLU A 223 -8.31 3.02 10.46
N THR A 224 -9.38 3.81 10.55
CA THR A 224 -10.14 4.04 11.78
C THR A 224 -10.78 2.75 12.29
N THR A 225 -11.40 1.97 11.40
CA THR A 225 -12.02 0.68 11.74
C THR A 225 -10.98 -0.37 12.13
N CYS A 226 -9.83 -0.38 11.46
CA CYS A 226 -8.70 -1.24 11.80
C CYS A 226 -8.21 -0.92 13.23
N LYS A 227 -7.90 0.34 13.51
CA LYS A 227 -7.39 0.79 14.82
C LYS A 227 -8.40 0.65 15.96
N SER A 228 -9.69 0.91 15.73
CA SER A 228 -10.73 0.80 16.78
C SER A 228 -10.98 -0.64 17.24
N SER A 229 -10.64 -1.64 16.43
CA SER A 229 -10.75 -3.05 16.80
C SER A 229 -9.64 -3.55 17.75
N LEU A 230 -8.47 -2.89 17.74
CA LEU A 230 -7.26 -3.37 18.43
C LEU A 230 -7.40 -3.40 19.96
N PRO A 231 -7.95 -2.38 20.65
CA PRO A 231 -8.06 -2.41 22.11
C PRO A 231 -8.86 -3.62 22.61
N ASN A 232 -9.96 -3.96 21.94
CA ASN A 232 -10.79 -5.13 22.29
C ASN A 232 -10.05 -6.44 22.02
N LYS A 233 -9.34 -6.57 20.88
CA LYS A 233 -8.49 -7.72 20.56
C LYS A 233 -7.46 -7.97 21.67
N TYR A 234 -6.72 -6.92 22.05
CA TYR A 234 -5.63 -7.07 23.02
C TYR A 234 -6.08 -7.12 24.48
N ALA A 235 -7.21 -6.49 24.83
CA ALA A 235 -7.86 -6.70 26.14
C ALA A 235 -8.25 -8.16 26.35
N ALA A 236 -8.80 -8.84 25.33
CA ALA A 236 -9.14 -10.26 25.41
C ALA A 236 -7.89 -11.15 25.63
N ILE A 237 -6.78 -10.87 24.94
CA ILE A 237 -5.51 -11.61 25.11
C ILE A 237 -4.93 -11.38 26.52
N ARG A 238 -4.94 -10.13 27.03
CA ARG A 238 -4.52 -9.80 28.40
C ARG A 238 -5.35 -10.54 29.45
N ALA A 239 -6.68 -10.54 29.30
CA ALA A 239 -7.58 -11.23 30.21
C ALA A 239 -7.35 -12.75 30.23
N ALA A 240 -7.14 -13.37 29.06
CA ALA A 240 -6.79 -14.78 28.96
C ALA A 240 -5.44 -15.11 29.61
N ALA A 241 -4.43 -14.24 29.43
CA ALA A 241 -3.12 -14.39 30.07
C ALA A 241 -3.21 -14.30 31.61
N GLN A 242 -3.96 -13.32 32.12
CA GLN A 242 -4.19 -13.14 33.56
C GLN A 242 -4.93 -14.34 34.15
N ALA A 243 -6.02 -14.80 33.52
CA ALA A 243 -6.78 -15.96 33.99
C ALA A 243 -5.94 -17.25 34.01
N ALA A 244 -5.05 -17.45 33.04
CA ALA A 244 -4.11 -18.57 33.03
C ALA A 244 -3.09 -18.49 34.17
N TYR A 245 -2.55 -17.30 34.44
CA TYR A 245 -1.64 -17.05 35.57
C TYR A 245 -2.34 -17.27 36.92
N ASP A 246 -3.55 -16.74 37.11
CA ASP A 246 -4.32 -16.87 38.35
C ASP A 246 -4.69 -18.33 38.65
N ALA A 247 -5.05 -19.10 37.62
CA ALA A 247 -5.31 -20.53 37.72
C ALA A 247 -4.04 -21.31 38.10
N ALA A 248 -2.93 -21.10 37.38
CA ALA A 248 -1.65 -21.74 37.68
C ALA A 248 -1.13 -21.36 39.08
N LYS A 249 -1.33 -20.11 39.52
CA LYS A 249 -0.97 -19.66 40.87
C LYS A 249 -1.75 -20.39 41.95
N LYS A 250 -3.06 -20.52 41.77
CA LYS A 250 -3.93 -21.28 42.68
C LYS A 250 -3.51 -22.75 42.78
N ASP A 251 -3.19 -23.38 41.65
CA ASP A 251 -2.76 -24.78 41.62
C ASP A 251 -1.37 -24.96 42.26
N LEU A 252 -0.45 -24.00 42.06
CA LEU A 252 0.85 -23.96 42.75
C LEU A 252 0.69 -23.84 44.28
N ASP A 253 -0.21 -22.98 44.75
CA ASP A 253 -0.49 -22.79 46.18
C ASP A 253 -1.09 -24.07 46.80
N ALA A 254 -1.98 -24.77 46.09
CA ALA A 254 -2.51 -26.06 46.51
C ALA A 254 -1.44 -27.17 46.52
N ALA A 255 -0.49 -27.14 45.59
CA ALA A 255 0.60 -28.11 45.49
C ALA A 255 1.79 -27.84 46.43
N LYS A 256 1.84 -26.67 47.09
CA LYS A 256 3.02 -26.17 47.82
C LYS A 256 3.64 -27.16 48.80
N THR A 257 2.83 -27.86 49.59
CA THR A 257 3.31 -28.85 50.58
C THR A 257 4.05 -30.03 49.95
N VAL A 258 3.64 -30.45 48.74
CA VAL A 258 4.26 -31.57 48.00
C VAL A 258 5.49 -31.11 47.22
N LEU A 259 5.46 -29.88 46.70
CA LEU A 259 6.58 -29.26 45.97
C LEU A 259 7.77 -28.91 46.89
N GLY A 260 7.49 -28.45 48.11
CA GLY A 260 8.49 -27.84 48.98
C GLY A 260 8.84 -26.40 48.57
N GLU A 261 9.40 -25.63 49.50
CA GLU A 261 9.53 -24.16 49.35
C GLU A 261 10.40 -23.75 48.15
N GLU A 262 11.53 -24.44 47.92
CA GLU A 262 12.45 -24.11 46.83
C GLU A 262 11.79 -24.33 45.45
N THR A 263 11.20 -25.51 45.23
CA THR A 263 10.53 -25.85 43.97
C THR A 263 9.30 -24.98 43.73
N PHE A 264 8.51 -24.72 44.77
CA PHE A 264 7.39 -23.79 44.72
C PHE A 264 7.84 -22.39 44.25
N THR A 265 8.88 -21.82 44.87
CA THR A 265 9.36 -20.47 44.54
C THR A 265 9.91 -20.38 43.11
N LEU A 266 10.59 -21.43 42.62
CA LEU A 266 11.07 -21.51 41.24
C LEU A 266 9.93 -21.55 40.21
N LEU A 267 8.85 -22.28 40.51
CA LEU A 267 7.70 -22.39 39.61
C LEU A 267 6.80 -21.14 39.65
N ASP A 268 6.68 -20.49 40.81
CA ASP A 268 5.96 -19.22 40.95
C ASP A 268 6.67 -18.11 40.16
N ALA A 269 8.01 -18.05 40.26
CA ALA A 269 8.83 -17.18 39.42
C ALA A 269 8.64 -17.45 37.92
N LEU A 270 8.51 -18.71 37.50
CA LEU A 270 8.23 -19.08 36.10
C LEU A 270 6.83 -18.65 35.64
N ASN A 271 5.81 -18.79 36.50
CA ASN A 271 4.44 -18.35 36.22
C ASN A 271 4.39 -16.82 36.01
N SER A 272 5.00 -16.06 36.93
CA SER A 272 5.20 -14.62 36.82
C SER A 272 5.94 -14.21 35.55
N LEU A 273 7.04 -14.90 35.23
CA LEU A 273 7.85 -14.64 34.03
C LEU A 273 7.05 -14.85 32.75
N ALA A 274 6.26 -15.93 32.68
CA ALA A 274 5.40 -16.23 31.53
C ALA A 274 4.30 -15.17 31.35
N LEU A 275 3.67 -14.70 32.44
CA LEU A 275 2.70 -13.60 32.40
C LEU A 275 3.35 -12.30 31.90
N LEU A 276 4.47 -11.87 32.49
CA LEU A 276 5.17 -10.64 32.10
C LEU A 276 5.65 -10.69 30.64
N GLY A 277 6.15 -11.85 30.20
CA GLY A 277 6.51 -12.10 28.81
C GLY A 277 5.33 -11.94 27.85
N ASN A 278 4.17 -12.48 28.23
CA ASN A 278 2.93 -12.34 27.45
C ASN A 278 2.46 -10.87 27.39
N LEU A 279 2.34 -10.19 28.54
CA LEU A 279 1.88 -8.81 28.60
C LEU A 279 2.81 -7.84 27.85
N SER A 280 4.13 -7.99 28.01
CA SER A 280 5.13 -7.18 27.29
C SER A 280 5.09 -7.44 25.77
N THR A 281 4.84 -8.69 25.37
CA THR A 281 4.64 -9.06 23.95
C THR A 281 3.36 -8.42 23.41
N VAL A 282 2.24 -8.55 24.11
CA VAL A 282 0.95 -7.96 23.74
C VAL A 282 1.05 -6.44 23.55
N ASN A 283 1.69 -5.72 24.47
CA ASN A 283 1.89 -4.28 24.34
C ASN A 283 2.71 -3.91 23.09
N THR A 284 3.68 -4.76 22.72
CA THR A 284 4.49 -4.59 21.50
C THR A 284 3.67 -4.87 20.24
N LEU A 285 2.86 -5.93 20.24
CA LEU A 285 2.01 -6.32 19.11
C LEU A 285 0.86 -5.32 18.88
N GLU A 286 0.28 -4.74 19.92
CA GLU A 286 -0.74 -3.69 19.78
C GLU A 286 -0.17 -2.44 19.09
N SER A 287 1.06 -2.03 19.44
CA SER A 287 1.76 -0.96 18.72
C SER A 287 2.09 -1.33 17.27
N ALA A 288 2.43 -2.60 17.01
CA ALA A 288 2.76 -3.09 15.67
C ALA A 288 1.52 -3.20 14.77
N ASP A 289 0.40 -3.73 15.26
CA ASP A 289 -0.88 -3.79 14.52
C ASP A 289 -1.39 -2.37 14.22
N SER A 290 -1.29 -1.44 15.17
CA SER A 290 -1.69 -0.04 14.96
C SER A 290 -0.88 0.64 13.85
N LYS A 291 0.42 0.33 13.74
CA LYS A 291 1.27 0.73 12.62
C LYS A 291 0.91 0.01 11.33
N ALA A 292 0.62 -1.29 11.39
CA ALA A 292 0.19 -2.07 10.22
C ALA A 292 -1.13 -1.55 9.63
N CYS A 293 -2.05 -1.02 10.43
CA CYS A 293 -3.24 -0.31 9.92
C CYS A 293 -2.87 0.90 9.06
N THR A 294 -1.90 1.71 9.49
CA THR A 294 -1.41 2.89 8.74
C THR A 294 -0.63 2.47 7.49
N GLU A 295 0.28 1.50 7.61
CA GLU A 295 1.07 0.98 6.48
C GLU A 295 0.20 0.29 5.42
N LEU A 296 -0.88 -0.40 5.82
CA LEU A 296 -1.89 -0.95 4.92
C LEU A 296 -2.55 0.15 4.09
N VAL A 297 -2.95 1.26 4.72
CA VAL A 297 -3.57 2.40 4.04
C VAL A 297 -2.57 3.16 3.16
N ALA A 298 -1.33 3.32 3.60
CA ALA A 298 -0.26 3.88 2.79
C ALA A 298 0.01 3.03 1.53
N ALA A 299 0.07 1.70 1.68
CA ALA A 299 0.25 0.77 0.56
C ALA A 299 -0.96 0.77 -0.39
N LEU A 300 -2.20 0.83 0.12
CA LEU A 300 -3.41 0.95 -0.70
C LEU A 300 -3.44 2.26 -1.48
N LYS A 301 -3.05 3.37 -0.84
CA LYS A 301 -2.91 4.67 -1.51
C LYS A 301 -1.84 4.63 -2.60
N ALA A 302 -0.66 4.09 -2.31
CA ALA A 302 0.42 3.94 -3.30
C ALA A 302 -0.01 3.06 -4.50
N ALA A 303 -0.78 2.00 -4.26
CA ALA A 303 -1.35 1.17 -5.32
C ALA A 303 -2.39 1.93 -6.17
N ALA A 304 -3.17 2.83 -5.57
CA ALA A 304 -4.10 3.70 -6.27
C ALA A 304 -3.39 4.81 -7.06
N ASP A 305 -2.35 5.43 -6.48
CA ASP A 305 -1.49 6.43 -7.15
C ASP A 305 -0.79 5.81 -8.38
N ALA A 306 -0.26 4.59 -8.26
CA ALA A 306 0.37 3.87 -9.37
C ALA A 306 -0.63 3.50 -10.48
N ALA A 307 -1.82 3.01 -10.13
CA ALA A 307 -2.87 2.72 -11.10
C ALA A 307 -3.38 4.00 -11.79
N LYS A 308 -3.50 5.12 -11.07
CA LYS A 308 -3.82 6.42 -11.66
C LYS A 308 -2.77 6.83 -12.69
N LYS A 309 -1.47 6.76 -12.34
CA LYS A 309 -0.38 7.13 -13.26
C LYS A 309 -0.41 6.30 -14.54
N ILE A 310 -0.56 4.97 -14.45
CA ILE A 310 -0.66 4.08 -15.62
C ILE A 310 -1.83 4.50 -16.52
N ASN A 311 -2.97 4.86 -15.94
CA ASN A 311 -4.14 5.30 -16.70
C ASN A 311 -3.95 6.70 -17.30
N ASP A 312 -3.35 7.65 -16.57
CA ASP A 312 -3.01 8.99 -17.09
C ASP A 312 -2.03 8.88 -18.28
N ASP A 313 -0.96 8.08 -18.14
CA ASP A 313 0.04 7.81 -19.18
C ASP A 313 -0.63 7.20 -20.44
N ALA A 314 -1.62 6.32 -20.26
CA ALA A 314 -2.38 5.72 -21.36
C ALA A 314 -3.33 6.71 -22.04
N VAL A 315 -3.97 7.62 -21.31
CA VAL A 315 -4.79 8.70 -21.89
C VAL A 315 -3.90 9.64 -22.71
N GLU A 316 -2.71 9.98 -22.21
CA GLU A 316 -1.76 10.81 -22.94
C GLU A 316 -1.28 10.12 -24.21
N ALA A 317 -0.90 8.83 -24.14
CA ALA A 317 -0.46 8.07 -25.31
C ALA A 317 -1.54 7.99 -26.41
N ASN A 318 -2.79 7.71 -26.04
CA ASN A 318 -3.91 7.69 -26.98
C ASN A 318 -4.18 9.08 -27.58
N TYR A 319 -4.05 10.15 -26.77
CA TYR A 319 -4.21 11.52 -27.24
C TYR A 319 -3.11 11.94 -28.21
N GLN A 320 -1.84 11.64 -27.91
CA GLN A 320 -0.72 11.96 -28.81
C GLN A 320 -0.80 11.16 -30.12
N LYS A 321 -1.27 9.91 -30.08
CA LYS A 321 -1.58 9.11 -31.29
C LYS A 321 -2.66 9.82 -32.14
N ALA A 322 -3.82 10.11 -31.57
CA ALA A 322 -4.93 10.75 -32.29
C ALA A 322 -4.57 12.16 -32.79
N LEU A 323 -3.78 12.92 -32.03
CA LEU A 323 -3.27 14.22 -32.45
C LEU A 323 -2.26 14.12 -33.59
N LYS A 324 -1.42 13.07 -33.61
CA LYS A 324 -0.53 12.80 -34.75
C LYS A 324 -1.35 12.44 -36.00
N GLU A 325 -2.31 11.53 -35.89
CA GLU A 325 -3.22 11.15 -36.97
C GLU A 325 -3.96 12.39 -37.53
N ALA A 326 -4.42 13.29 -36.67
CA ALA A 326 -5.06 14.53 -37.09
C ALA A 326 -4.10 15.53 -37.78
N ASN A 327 -2.82 15.58 -37.39
CA ASN A 327 -1.81 16.39 -38.08
C ASN A 327 -1.41 15.79 -39.44
N ASP A 328 -1.31 14.46 -39.53
CA ASP A 328 -1.06 13.76 -40.79
C ASP A 328 -2.22 14.02 -41.77
N ALA A 329 -3.48 13.86 -41.32
CA ALA A 329 -4.67 14.15 -42.10
C ALA A 329 -4.80 15.64 -42.48
N LYS A 330 -4.48 16.58 -41.58
CA LYS A 330 -4.39 18.01 -41.92
C LYS A 330 -3.38 18.25 -43.05
N THR A 331 -2.23 17.57 -43.00
CA THR A 331 -1.19 17.72 -44.01
C THR A 331 -1.70 17.25 -45.38
N ALA A 332 -2.38 16.11 -45.44
CA ALA A 332 -3.03 15.63 -46.67
C ALA A 332 -4.11 16.61 -47.19
N VAL A 333 -4.94 17.17 -46.31
CA VAL A 333 -5.93 18.22 -46.67
C VAL A 333 -5.24 19.46 -47.26
N ILE A 334 -4.15 19.92 -46.67
CA ILE A 334 -3.37 21.07 -47.17
C ILE A 334 -2.66 20.74 -48.51
N GLU A 335 -2.14 19.53 -48.67
CA GLU A 335 -1.56 19.08 -49.94
C GLU A 335 -2.62 18.98 -51.05
N SER A 336 -3.87 18.61 -50.72
CA SER A 336 -4.99 18.66 -51.67
C SER A 336 -5.25 20.09 -52.18
N CYS A 337 -5.14 21.11 -51.32
CA CYS A 337 -5.24 22.52 -51.73
C CYS A 337 -4.14 22.93 -52.73
N HIS A 338 -2.96 22.33 -52.67
CA HIS A 338 -1.86 22.63 -53.60
C HIS A 338 -1.97 21.88 -54.93
N ASN A 339 -2.54 20.67 -54.93
CA ASN A 339 -2.63 19.80 -56.11
C ASN A 339 -3.83 20.09 -57.03
N GLN A 340 -4.73 21.00 -56.66
CA GLN A 340 -5.88 21.44 -57.47
C GLN A 340 -5.58 22.65 -58.40
N GLY A 341 -4.33 23.16 -58.43
CA GLY A 341 -3.90 24.36 -59.18
C GLY A 341 -3.05 24.11 -60.43
#